data_AF-A0A950MYH9-F1
#
_entry.id   AF-A0A950MYH9-F1
#
_cell.length_a   1.000
_cell.length_b   1.000
_cell.length_c   1.000
_cell.angle_alpha   90.00
_cell.angle_beta   90.00
_cell.angle_gamma   90.00
#
_symmetry.space_group_name_H-M   'P 1'
#
loop_
_entity.id
_entity.type
_entity.pdbx_description
1 polymer ?
#
loop_
_entity_poly.entity_id
_entity_poly.type
_entity_poly.pdbx_seq_one_letter_code
_entity_poly.pdbx_strand_id
1 'polypeptide(L)'
;MSLQLMTPPAVEPVTLADAKLHLKVDAADDDALITRLITAARARAEWHTGRALNTQSWILWLDCWPSYGIVEIPLPPLQSVT
;
A
#
# COMPACT_ATOMS: atom_id res chain seq x y z
N MET A 1 -0.95 -9.88 -17.28
CA MET A 1 -0.31 -9.62 -15.97
C MET A 1 -1.31 -8.99 -15.02
N SER A 2 -1.60 -9.63 -13.88
CA SER A 2 -2.45 -9.05 -12.83
C SER A 2 -1.76 -9.14 -11.46
N LEU A 3 -2.04 -8.15 -10.61
CA LEU A 3 -1.56 -8.10 -9.23
C LEU A 3 -2.74 -8.27 -8.30
N GLN A 4 -2.64 -9.23 -7.39
CA GLN A 4 -3.65 -9.48 -6.37
C GLN A 4 -3.02 -9.29 -4.99
N LEU A 5 -3.59 -8.36 -4.21
CA LEU A 5 -3.17 -8.15 -2.82
C LEU A 5 -3.60 -9.37 -2.00
N MET A 6 -2.63 -10.02 -1.34
CA MET A 6 -2.92 -11.11 -0.40
C MET A 6 -3.03 -10.61 1.02
N THR A 7 -2.03 -9.84 1.47
CA THR A 7 -1.96 -9.31 2.83
C THR A 7 -1.76 -7.80 2.76
N PRO A 8 -2.74 -7.00 3.24
CA PRO A 8 -2.56 -5.57 3.33
C PRO A 8 -1.44 -5.23 4.34
N PRO A 9 -0.89 -4.00 4.30
CA PRO A 9 0.08 -3.59 5.29
C PRO A 9 -0.48 -3.65 6.71
N ALA A 10 0.27 -4.26 7.63
CA ALA A 10 -0.15 -4.41 9.02
C ALA A 10 -0.19 -3.08 9.79
N VAL A 11 0.53 -2.06 9.30
CA VAL A 11 0.63 -0.74 9.89
C VAL A 11 0.46 0.30 8.78
N GLU A 12 -0.16 1.43 9.10
CA GLU A 12 -0.23 2.60 8.23
C GLU A 12 1.06 3.43 8.34
N PRO A 13 1.54 4.08 7.27
CA PRO A 13 2.68 4.98 7.34
C PRO A 13 2.43 6.22 8.22
N VAL A 14 1.16 6.59 8.43
CA VAL A 14 0.75 7.73 9.26
C VAL A 14 -0.22 7.23 10.33
N THR A 15 0.03 7.57 11.59
CA THR A 15 -0.85 7.20 12.69
C THR A 15 -2.10 8.08 12.73
N LEU A 16 -3.17 7.60 13.38
CA LEU A 16 -4.36 8.43 13.59
C LEU A 16 -4.04 9.70 14.40
N ALA A 17 -3.14 9.62 15.38
CA ALA A 17 -2.73 10.78 16.16
C ALA A 17 -2.02 11.83 15.29
N ASP A 18 -1.09 11.41 14.43
CA ASP A 18 -0.39 12.31 13.50
C ASP A 18 -1.36 12.94 12.50
N ALA A 19 -2.30 12.14 11.98
CA ALA A 19 -3.33 12.63 11.07
C ALA A 19 -4.25 13.66 11.74
N LYS A 20 -4.68 13.41 12.98
CA LYS A 20 -5.50 14.36 13.77
C LYS A 20 -4.75 15.65 14.06
N LEU A 21 -3.47 15.56 14.41
CA LEU A 21 -2.62 16.74 14.61
C LEU A 21 -2.50 17.57 13.32
N HIS A 22 -2.33 16.91 12.17
CA HIS A 22 -2.28 17.57 10.86
C HIS A 22 -3.61 18.25 10.50
N LEU A 23 -4.73 17.59 10.76
CA LEU A 23 -6.08 18.08 10.46
C LEU A 23 -6.60 19.08 11.52
N LYS A 24 -5.90 19.23 12.65
CA LYS A 24 -6.34 20.02 13.82
C LYS A 24 -7.69 19.54 14.39
N VAL A 25 -7.82 18.23 14.55
CA VAL A 25 -9.04 17.59 15.08
C VAL A 25 -8.75 17.00 16.47
N ASP A 26 -9.41 17.53 17.49
CA ASP A 26 -9.26 17.05 18.88
C ASP A 26 -10.35 16.04 19.28
N ALA A 27 -11.54 16.13 18.66
CA ALA A 27 -12.68 15.25 18.93
C ALA A 27 -12.46 13.83 18.37
N ALA A 28 -13.16 12.84 18.93
CA ALA A 28 -13.06 11.43 18.54
C ALA A 28 -14.11 10.98 17.50
N ASP A 29 -15.12 11.82 17.22
CA ASP A 29 -16.24 11.47 16.36
C ASP A 29 -15.81 11.12 14.92
N ASP A 30 -14.73 11.74 14.45
CA ASP A 30 -14.18 11.54 13.11
C ASP A 30 -13.10 10.46 13.03
N ASP A 31 -12.74 9.80 14.13
CA ASP A 31 -11.63 8.83 14.17
C ASP A 31 -11.81 7.70 13.15
N ALA A 32 -13.04 7.20 13.01
CA ALA A 32 -13.37 6.16 12.04
C ALA A 32 -13.32 6.66 10.58
N LEU A 33 -13.59 7.95 10.35
CA LEU A 33 -13.48 8.56 9.02
C LEU A 33 -12.00 8.79 8.68
N ILE A 34 -11.23 9.39 9.59
CA ILE A 34 -9.81 9.67 9.44
C ILE A 34 -9.04 8.36 9.18
N THR A 35 -9.33 7.29 9.91
CA THR A 35 -8.71 5.96 9.68
C THR A 35 -8.93 5.46 8.24
N ARG A 36 -10.15 5.62 7.71
CA ARG A 36 -10.46 5.25 6.32
C ARG A 36 -9.74 6.14 5.31
N LEU A 37 -9.63 7.44 5.60
CA LEU A 37 -8.90 8.38 4.76
C LEU A 37 -7.39 8.11 4.73
N ILE A 38 -6.79 7.69 5.84
CA ILE A 38 -5.37 7.28 5.88
C ILE A 38 -5.13 6.11 4.92
N THR A 39 -5.98 5.09 4.98
CA THR A 39 -5.90 3.92 4.08
C THR A 39 -6.00 4.34 2.61
N ALA A 40 -6.97 5.20 2.28
CA ALA A 40 -7.17 5.70 0.92
C ALA A 40 -6.00 6.59 0.45
N ALA A 41 -5.46 7.42 1.34
CA ALA A 41 -4.33 8.29 1.04
C ALA A 41 -3.06 7.48 0.74
N ARG A 42 -2.77 6.42 1.52
CA ARG A 42 -1.69 5.48 1.21
C ARG A 42 -1.90 4.87 -0.17
N ALA A 43 -3.06 4.27 -0.44
CA ALA A 43 -3.33 3.63 -1.73
C ALA A 43 -3.14 4.61 -2.92
N ARG A 44 -3.55 5.87 -2.74
CA ARG A 44 -3.34 6.92 -3.73
C ARG A 44 -1.86 7.27 -3.90
N ALA A 45 -1.11 7.36 -2.82
CA ALA A 45 0.33 7.64 -2.85
C ALA A 45 1.12 6.49 -3.47
N GLU A 46 0.78 5.24 -3.18
CA GLU A 46 1.37 4.04 -3.80
C GLU A 46 1.10 4.01 -5.31
N TRP A 47 -0.14 4.31 -5.73
CA TRP A 47 -0.48 4.43 -7.15
C TRP A 47 0.32 5.53 -7.85
N HIS A 48 0.50 6.68 -7.22
CA HIS A 48 1.23 7.80 -7.80
C HIS A 48 2.75 7.54 -7.87
N THR A 49 3.32 6.88 -6.85
CA THR A 49 4.76 6.63 -6.77
C THR A 49 5.18 5.34 -7.47
N GLY A 50 4.21 4.44 -7.74
CA GLY A 50 4.46 3.09 -8.24
C GLY A 50 5.21 2.20 -7.24
N ARG A 51 5.11 2.49 -5.94
CA ARG A 51 5.88 1.84 -4.86
C ARG A 51 4.95 1.31 -3.77
N ALA A 52 5.39 0.26 -3.09
CA ALA A 52 4.79 -0.13 -1.82
C ALA A 52 5.41 0.71 -0.70
N LEU A 53 4.59 1.50 0.01
CA LEU A 53 5.09 2.37 1.09
C LEU A 53 5.33 1.59 2.37
N ASN A 54 4.54 0.53 2.60
CA ASN A 54 4.71 -0.40 3.73
C ASN A 54 4.77 -1.85 3.24
N THR A 55 5.26 -2.75 4.08
CA THR A 55 5.36 -4.19 3.76
C THR A 55 3.99 -4.80 3.50
N GLN A 56 3.82 -5.43 2.35
CA GLN A 56 2.61 -6.11 1.89
C GLN A 56 2.97 -7.27 0.96
N SER A 57 2.13 -8.30 0.92
CA SER A 57 2.33 -9.45 0.04
C SER A 57 1.35 -9.44 -1.13
N TRP A 58 1.87 -9.70 -2.31
CA TRP A 58 1.11 -9.71 -3.57
C TRP A 58 1.36 -11.01 -4.33
N ILE A 59 0.32 -11.51 -5.01
CA ILE A 59 0.49 -12.50 -6.07
C ILE A 59 0.58 -11.75 -7.39
N LEU A 60 1.64 -12.08 -8.14
CA LEU A 60 1.81 -11.67 -9.53
C LEU A 60 1.41 -12.83 -10.45
N TRP A 61 0.33 -12.64 -11.21
CA TRP A 61 -0.08 -13.60 -12.23
C TRP A 61 0.50 -13.20 -13.59
N LEU A 62 1.21 -14.14 -14.23
CA LEU A 62 1.76 -14.02 -15.58
C LEU A 62 1.02 -14.98 -16.50
N ASP A 63 0.52 -14.48 -17.62
CA ASP A 63 -0.22 -15.29 -18.60
C ASP A 63 0.71 -16.28 -19.33
N CYS A 64 1.98 -15.91 -19.47
CA CYS A 64 3.05 -16.75 -19.98
C CYS A 64 4.40 -16.34 -19.37
N TRP A 65 5.38 -17.23 -19.47
CA TRP A 65 6.75 -16.93 -19.08
C TRP A 65 7.38 -15.93 -20.06
N PRO A 66 8.10 -14.89 -19.60
CA PRO A 66 8.70 -13.91 -20.49
C PRO A 66 9.79 -14.54 -21.37
N SER A 67 9.79 -14.22 -22.66
CA SER A 67 10.71 -14.78 -23.67
C SER A 67 12.18 -14.48 -23.39
N TYR A 68 12.46 -13.35 -22.73
CA TYR A 68 13.82 -12.94 -22.36
C TYR A 68 14.27 -13.48 -20.99
N GLY A 69 13.42 -14.25 -20.30
CA GLY A 69 13.74 -14.83 -18.98
C GLY A 69 13.81 -13.82 -17.83
N ILE A 70 13.41 -12.56 -18.07
CA ILE A 70 13.40 -11.49 -17.06
C ILE A 70 11.95 -11.19 -16.69
N VAL A 71 11.64 -11.23 -15.39
CA VAL A 71 10.35 -10.83 -14.83
C VAL A 71 10.51 -9.48 -14.15
N GLU A 72 9.83 -8.45 -14.65
CA GLU A 72 9.78 -7.15 -13.98
C GLU A 72 8.79 -7.21 -12.82
N ILE A 73 9.28 -6.89 -11.62
CA ILE A 73 8.49 -6.94 -10.40
C ILE A 73 8.00 -5.52 -10.07
N PRO A 74 6.68 -5.30 -10.02
CA PRO A 74 6.10 -3.99 -9.68
C PRO A 74 6.24 -3.70 -8.18
N LEU A 75 6.08 -2.44 -7.78
CA LEU A 75 6.08 -1.96 -6.38
C LEU A 75 7.41 -2.15 -5.62
N PRO A 76 8.52 -1.51 -6.04
CA PRO A 76 9.79 -1.60 -5.33
C PRO A 76 9.76 -0.84 -3.97
N PRO A 77 10.58 -1.23 -2.97
CA PRO A 77 11.57 -2.33 -3.01
C PRO A 77 10.97 -3.71 -2.68
N LEU A 78 11.36 -4.73 -3.45
CA LEU A 78 11.03 -6.13 -3.17
C LEU A 78 11.82 -6.65 -1.97
N GLN A 79 11.15 -7.32 -1.04
CA GLN A 79 11.79 -7.90 0.16
C GLN A 79 12.08 -9.40 0.01
N SER A 80 11.10 -10.18 -0.47
CA SER A 80 11.24 -11.63 -0.65
C SER A 80 10.25 -12.15 -1.70
N VAL A 81 10.56 -13.33 -2.25
CA VAL A 81 9.66 -14.12 -3.09
C VAL A 81 9.49 -15.48 -2.43
N THR A 82 8.25 -15.95 -2.34
CA THR A 82 7.85 -17.25 -1.75
C THR A 82 7.16 -18.11 -2.77
#